data_AF-A0A7G7MMP7-F1
#
_entry.id   AF-A0A7G7MMP7-F1
#
_cell.length_a   1.000
_cell.length_b   1.000
_cell.length_c   1.000
_cell.angle_alpha   90.00
_cell.angle_beta   90.00
_cell.angle_gamma   90.00
#
_symmetry.space_group_name_H-M   'P 1'
#
loop_
_entity.id
_entity.type
_entity.pdbx_description
1 polymer ?
#
loop_
_entity_poly.entity_id
_entity_poly.type
_entity_poly.pdbx_seq_one_letter_code
_entity_poly.pdbx_strand_id
1 'polypeptide(L)' 'MPRSRLLRVAAVWVAATLFGLLVAATTRIGPIVASLSYNHGVHLGDLLAFAAAYLVAAAVTVSEFERHQNRK' A
#
# COMPACT_ATOMS: atom_id res chain seq x y z
N MET A 1 17.33 -0.91 14.66
CA MET A 1 16.86 -1.95 13.72
C MET A 1 17.99 -2.33 12.78
N PRO A 2 18.21 -3.62 12.49
CA PRO A 2 19.18 -4.03 11.47
C PRO A 2 18.80 -3.46 10.09
N ARG A 3 19.79 -2.97 9.33
CA ARG A 3 19.59 -2.32 8.01
C ARG A 3 18.78 -3.18 7.03
N SER A 4 19.00 -4.50 7.04
CA SER A 4 18.29 -5.47 6.19
C SER A 4 16.79 -5.56 6.46
N ARG A 5 16.33 -5.12 7.63
CA ARG A 5 14.91 -5.07 7.97
C ARG A 5 14.26 -3.77 7.53
N LEU A 6 14.94 -2.64 7.73
CA LEU A 6 14.48 -1.35 7.19
C LEU A 6 14.29 -1.43 5.68
N LEU A 7 15.22 -2.09 4.97
CA LEU A 7 15.12 -2.33 3.53
C LEU A 7 13.89 -3.18 3.17
N ARG A 8 13.56 -4.22 3.94
CA ARG A 8 12.37 -5.05 3.71
C ARG A 8 11.08 -4.29 3.93
N VAL A 9 10.97 -3.54 5.02
CA VAL A 9 9.80 -2.68 5.29
C VAL A 9 9.66 -1.65 4.18
N ALA A 10 10.73 -0.93 3.83
CA ALA A 10 10.71 0.04 2.74
C ALA A 10 10.28 -0.59 1.40
N ALA A 11 10.81 -1.77 1.05
CA ALA A 11 10.45 -2.46 -0.19
C ALA A 11 8.96 -2.82 -0.24
N VAL A 12 8.38 -3.28 0.88
CA VAL A 12 6.95 -3.63 0.95
C VAL A 12 6.07 -2.39 0.81
N TRP A 13 6.44 -1.28 1.43
CA TRP A 13 5.70 -0.02 1.29
C TRP A 13 5.76 0.54 -0.14
N VAL A 14 6.93 0.47 -0.77
CA VAL A 14 7.09 0.84 -2.19
C VAL A 14 6.22 -0.05 -3.07
N ALA A 15 6.27 -1.38 -2.89
CA ALA A 15 5.47 -2.32 -3.65
C ALA A 15 3.96 -2.09 -3.48
N ALA A 16 3.50 -1.86 -2.24
CA ALA A 16 2.10 -1.56 -1.95
C ALA A 16 1.63 -0.27 -2.64
N THR A 17 2.48 0.76 -2.64
CA THR A 17 2.18 2.04 -3.32
C THR A 17 2.11 1.86 -4.83
N LEU A 18 3.09 1.17 -5.43
CA LEU A 18 3.12 0.89 -6.86
C LEU A 18 1.90 0.04 -7.29
N PHE A 19 1.52 -0.95 -6.48
CA PHE A 19 0.32 -1.73 -6.71
C PHE A 19 -0.94 -0.86 -6.68
N GLY A 20 -1.09 -0.02 -5.65
CA GLY A 20 -2.22 0.92 -5.57
C GLY A 20 -2.29 1.87 -6.75
N LEU A 21 -1.15 2.40 -7.19
CA LEU A 21 -1.05 3.26 -8.38
C LEU A 21 -1.43 2.52 -9.67
N LEU A 22 -0.98 1.26 -9.83
CA LEU A 22 -1.34 0.43 -10.99
C LEU A 22 -2.84 0.13 -11.02
N VAL A 23 -3.43 -0.17 -9.86
CA VAL A 23 -4.87 -0.39 -9.74
C VAL A 23 -5.62 0.91 -10.05
N ALA A 24 -5.21 2.04 -9.50
CA ALA A 24 -5.83 3.34 -9.78
C ALA A 24 -5.74 3.76 -11.26
N ALA A 25 -4.66 3.39 -11.95
CA ALA A 25 -4.51 3.65 -13.37
C ALA A 25 -5.44 2.81 -14.26
N THR A 26 -5.91 1.65 -13.77
CA THR A 26 -6.68 0.68 -14.58
C THR A 26 -8.14 0.57 -14.13
N THR A 27 -8.45 0.99 -12.92
CA THR A 27 -9.75 0.78 -12.29
C THR A 27 -10.73 1.86 -12.71
N ARG A 28 -11.92 1.41 -13.11
CA ARG A 28 -13.11 2.25 -13.34
C ARG A 28 -14.27 1.81 -12.44
N ILE A 29 -13.94 1.15 -11.33
CA ILE A 29 -14.92 0.47 -10.47
C ILE A 29 -15.41 1.45 -9.40
N GLY A 30 -16.70 1.77 -9.46
CA GLY A 30 -17.41 2.61 -8.50
C GLY A 30 -17.49 4.09 -8.91
N PRO A 31 -18.13 4.94 -8.08
CA PRO A 31 -18.21 6.37 -8.34
C PRO A 31 -16.84 7.03 -8.23
N ILE A 32 -16.63 8.08 -9.02
CA ILE A 32 -15.47 8.96 -8.90
C ILE A 32 -15.61 9.76 -7.60
N VAL A 33 -14.62 9.63 -6.73
CA VAL A 33 -14.55 10.32 -5.43
C VAL A 33 -13.68 11.55 -5.48
N ALA A 34 -12.70 11.59 -6.38
CA ALA A 34 -11.90 12.78 -6.66
C ALA A 34 -11.55 12.83 -8.15
N SER A 35 -11.74 13.98 -8.79
CA SER A 35 -11.27 14.18 -10.16
C SER A 35 -9.82 14.70 -10.12
N LEU A 36 -8.90 13.96 -10.74
CA LEU A 36 -7.49 14.35 -10.85
C LEU A 36 -7.24 15.15 -12.14
N SER A 37 -7.98 14.83 -13.21
CA SER A 37 -7.94 15.50 -14.52
C SER A 37 -9.26 15.30 -15.25
N TYR A 38 -9.46 16.04 -16.36
CA TYR A 38 -10.69 15.99 -17.18
C TYR A 38 -11.07 14.56 -17.61
N ASN A 39 -10.07 13.68 -17.82
CA ASN A 39 -10.26 12.29 -18.22
C ASN A 39 -9.87 11.25 -17.15
N HIS A 40 -9.45 11.65 -15.95
CA HIS A 40 -9.03 10.70 -14.90
C HIS A 40 -9.58 11.12 -13.54
N GLY A 41 -10.42 10.25 -12.99
CA GLY A 41 -10.89 10.32 -11.62
C GLY A 41 -10.33 9.17 -10.80
N VAL A 42 -10.05 9.45 -9.53
CA VAL A 42 -9.86 8.42 -8.50
C VAL A 42 -11.23 7.85 -8.19
N HIS A 43 -11.37 6.54 -8.36
CA HIS A 43 -12.59 5.81 -8.08
C HIS A 43 -12.58 5.31 -6.65
N LEU A 44 -13.78 5.06 -6.11
CA LEU A 44 -13.92 4.51 -4.76
C LEU A 44 -13.24 3.12 -4.64
N GLY A 45 -13.17 2.37 -5.75
CA GLY A 45 -12.38 1.13 -5.84
C GLY A 45 -10.89 1.33 -5.62
N ASP A 46 -10.33 2.48 -6.01
CA ASP A 46 -8.90 2.78 -5.84
C ASP A 46 -8.57 2.95 -4.36
N LEU A 47 -9.43 3.65 -3.62
CA LEU A 47 -9.31 3.81 -2.16
C LEU A 47 -9.31 2.45 -1.46
N LEU A 48 -10.20 1.53 -1.87
CA LEU A 48 -10.26 0.19 -1.30
C LEU A 48 -9.01 -0.63 -1.63
N ALA A 49 -8.49 -0.51 -2.86
CA ALA A 49 -7.26 -1.18 -3.27
C ALA A 49 -6.04 -0.68 -2.49
N PHE A 50 -5.91 0.64 -2.32
CA PHE A 50 -4.87 1.24 -1.48
C PHE A 50 -5.02 0.82 -0.01
N ALA A 51 -6.23 0.83 0.54
CA ALA A 51 -6.49 0.40 1.90
C ALA A 51 -6.07 -1.06 2.12
N ALA A 52 -6.46 -1.97 1.22
CA ALA A 52 -6.07 -3.37 1.29
C ALA A 52 -4.54 -3.56 1.19
N ALA A 53 -3.89 -2.88 0.24
CA ALA A 53 -2.45 -2.95 0.05
C ALA A 53 -1.67 -2.42 1.28
N TYR A 54 -2.12 -1.32 1.87
CA TYR A 54 -1.49 -0.73 3.05
C TYR A 54 -1.75 -1.54 4.32
N LEU A 55 -2.91 -2.19 4.45
CA LEU A 55 -3.14 -3.14 5.55
C LEU A 55 -2.14 -4.30 5.51
N VAL A 56 -1.86 -4.86 4.33
CA VAL A 56 -0.84 -5.90 4.16
C VAL A 56 0.54 -5.37 4.51
N ALA A 57 0.91 -4.18 4.04
CA ALA A 57 2.20 -3.56 4.35
C ALA A 57 2.38 -3.29 5.86
N ALA A 58 1.32 -2.83 6.52
CA ALA A 58 1.28 -2.62 7.97
C ALA A 58 1.43 -3.94 8.73
N ALA A 59 0.71 -5.00 8.34
CA ALA A 59 0.82 -6.32 8.95
C ALA A 59 2.25 -6.88 8.83
N VAL A 60 2.90 -6.73 7.68
CA VAL A 60 4.31 -7.12 7.51
C VAL A 60 5.22 -6.31 8.44
N THR A 61 5.00 -5.01 8.53
CA THR A 61 5.78 -4.11 9.41
C THR A 61 5.66 -4.53 10.88
N VAL A 62 4.44 -4.81 11.35
CA VAL A 62 4.16 -5.29 12.71
C VAL A 62 4.83 -6.64 12.95
N SER A 63 4.68 -7.60 12.03
CA SER A 63 5.26 -8.93 12.15
C SER A 63 6.80 -8.88 12.23
N GLU A 64 7.43 -7.97 11.50
CA GLU A 64 8.86 -7.74 11.62
C GLU A 64 9.15 -7.19 13.02
N PHE A 65 8.44 -6.16 13.47
CA PHE A 65 8.65 -5.58 14.81
C PHE A 65 8.58 -6.63 15.93
N GLU A 66 7.54 -7.48 15.93
CA GLU A 66 7.36 -8.59 16.87
C GLU A 66 8.52 -9.60 16.82
N ARG A 67 8.96 -10.00 15.61
CA ARG A 67 10.09 -10.91 15.43
C ARG A 67 11.40 -10.40 16.06
N HIS A 68 11.53 -9.11 16.34
CA HIS A 68 12.72 -8.57 17.03
C HIS A 68 12.54 -8.45 18.53
N GLN A 69 11.33 -8.27 19.03
CA GLN A 69 11.07 -8.38 20.46
C GLN A 69 11.34 -9.81 20.94
N ASN A 70 10.87 -10.83 20.18
CA ASN A 70 11.08 -12.24 20.51
C ASN A 70 12.53 -12.75 20.29
N ARG A 71 13.42 -11.93 19.72
CA ARG A 71 14.83 -12.30 19.46
C ARG A 71 15.82 -11.70 20.47
N LYS A 72 15.31 -10.88 21.39
CA LYS A 72 16.05 -10.37 22.55
C LYS A 72 15.78 -11.25 23.75
#